data_AF-A0A3C1RVX1-F1
#
_entry.id   AF-A0A3C1RVX1-F1
#
_cell.length_a   1.000
_cell.length_b   1.000
_cell.length_c   1.000
_cell.angle_alpha   90.00
_cell.angle_beta   90.00
_cell.angle_gamma   90.00
#
_symmetry.space_group_name_H-M   'P 1'
#
loop_
_entity.id
_entity.type
_entity.pdbx_description
1 polymer ?
#
loop_
_entity_poly.entity_id
_entity_poly.type
_entity_poly.pdbx_seq_one_letter_code
_entity_poly.pdbx_strand_id
1 'polypeptide(L)'
;KRCSCFSSPRNKKLTILELVLSDNTGQLKISRFYAGNRYSSKGWQHQQKNNYAPGVLIAASGLVKKNQYGITLDNPELEVLDDAGGQIESMKIGRLLPVYPLSEGIGADVVRKAVIAVLPAAKQLPEALPQELLNQYQLIGLTHAIENIHFPPDRDCLSAARRRLVFDEFFYLQLGLLTRRQQQKQVETSAVLAPTGKLIDEFYQMLPFQLTNAQQRVVQEILQDLYSPEPMNRLV
;
A
#
# COMPACT_ATOMS: atom_id res chain seq x y z
N LYS A 1 -32.17 8.54 -17.51
CA LYS A 1 -33.22 9.11 -18.40
C LYS A 1 -32.89 9.02 -19.90
N ARG A 2 -31.62 8.90 -20.33
CA ARG A 2 -31.26 8.67 -21.73
C ARG A 2 -29.99 7.82 -21.80
N CYS A 3 -30.01 6.78 -22.61
CA CYS A 3 -28.88 5.90 -22.90
C CYS A 3 -28.73 5.80 -24.43
N SER A 4 -27.54 6.08 -24.95
CA SER A 4 -27.25 5.92 -26.36
C SER A 4 -25.89 5.26 -26.55
N CYS A 5 -25.85 4.24 -27.38
CA CYS A 5 -24.62 3.55 -27.79
C CYS A 5 -24.57 3.56 -29.32
N PHE A 6 -23.52 4.14 -29.89
CA PHE A 6 -23.36 4.33 -31.34
C PHE A 6 -21.89 4.42 -31.73
N SER A 7 -21.57 4.10 -32.99
CA SER A 7 -20.23 4.31 -33.54
C SER A 7 -20.02 5.77 -33.96
N SER A 8 -18.84 6.31 -33.70
CA SER A 8 -18.50 7.69 -34.03
C SER A 8 -18.61 7.94 -35.55
N PRO A 9 -19.30 9.01 -35.98
CA PRO A 9 -19.36 9.39 -37.40
C PRO A 9 -17.97 9.67 -38.00
N ARG A 10 -17.02 10.15 -37.17
CA ARG A 10 -15.66 10.50 -37.59
C ARG A 10 -14.69 9.31 -37.54
N ASN A 11 -14.96 8.32 -36.69
CA ASN A 11 -14.13 7.12 -36.56
C ASN A 11 -15.01 5.89 -36.36
N LYS A 12 -15.23 5.11 -37.43
CA LYS A 12 -16.07 3.90 -37.39
C LYS A 12 -15.54 2.81 -36.46
N LYS A 13 -14.26 2.85 -36.08
CA LYS A 13 -13.65 1.92 -35.12
C LYS A 13 -13.82 2.36 -33.66
N LEU A 14 -14.49 3.48 -33.40
CA LEU A 14 -14.74 4.00 -32.06
C LEU A 14 -16.24 3.92 -31.78
N THR A 15 -16.62 3.21 -30.74
CA THR A 15 -18.00 3.16 -30.25
C THR A 15 -18.11 3.96 -28.96
N ILE A 16 -19.14 4.79 -28.87
CA ILE A 16 -19.39 5.72 -27.77
C ILE A 16 -20.67 5.29 -27.07
N LEU A 17 -20.58 5.05 -25.76
CA LEU A 17 -21.71 4.91 -24.86
C LEU A 17 -21.89 6.23 -24.13
N GLU A 18 -23.04 6.86 -24.28
CA GLU A 18 -23.43 8.06 -23.54
C GLU A 18 -24.59 7.73 -22.59
N LEU A 19 -24.44 8.12 -21.33
CA LEU A 19 -25.47 7.99 -20.31
C LEU A 19 -25.70 9.37 -19.67
N VAL A 20 -26.96 9.65 -19.33
CA VAL A 20 -27.32 10.76 -18.46
C VAL A 20 -27.76 10.18 -17.12
N LEU A 21 -26.88 10.32 -16.13
CA LEU A 21 -27.12 9.97 -14.74
C LEU A 21 -27.80 11.14 -14.03
N SER A 22 -28.67 10.83 -13.08
CA SER A 22 -29.38 11.84 -12.29
C SER A 22 -29.53 11.35 -10.86
N ASP A 23 -29.28 12.23 -9.91
CA ASP A 23 -29.52 12.03 -8.49
C ASP A 23 -30.37 13.19 -7.92
N ASN A 24 -30.44 13.31 -6.60
CA ASN A 24 -31.20 14.36 -5.92
C ASN A 24 -30.57 15.76 -6.07
N THR A 25 -29.32 15.85 -6.52
CA THR A 25 -28.55 17.10 -6.62
C THR A 25 -28.49 17.63 -8.04
N GLY A 26 -28.60 16.76 -9.05
CA GLY A 26 -28.57 17.20 -10.44
C GLY A 26 -28.46 16.07 -11.45
N GLN A 27 -27.91 16.43 -12.62
CA GLN A 27 -27.71 15.49 -13.72
C GLN A 27 -26.30 15.62 -14.27
N LEU A 28 -25.72 14.49 -14.65
CA LEU A 28 -24.38 14.41 -15.23
C LEU A 28 -24.44 13.58 -16.50
N LYS A 29 -24.01 14.16 -17.62
CA LYS A 29 -23.76 13.41 -18.84
C LYS A 29 -22.37 12.79 -18.75
N ILE A 30 -22.30 11.49 -18.95
CA ILE A 30 -21.05 10.73 -18.98
C ILE A 30 -20.91 10.00 -20.31
N SER A 31 -19.66 9.86 -20.77
CA SER A 31 -19.34 9.18 -22.02
C SER A 31 -18.24 8.16 -21.79
N ARG A 32 -18.42 6.94 -22.31
CA ARG A 32 -17.43 5.89 -22.31
C ARG A 32 -17.08 5.49 -23.74
N PHE A 33 -15.79 5.38 -24.00
CA PHE A 33 -15.24 5.18 -25.33
C PHE A 33 -14.66 3.77 -25.45
N TYR A 34 -15.09 3.04 -26.48
CA TYR A 34 -14.67 1.69 -26.76
C TYR A 34 -14.00 1.64 -28.14
N ALA A 35 -12.68 1.43 -28.15
CA ALA A 35 -11.89 1.38 -29.37
C ALA A 35 -11.79 -0.05 -29.91
N GLY A 36 -12.01 -0.22 -31.21
CA GLY A 36 -11.87 -1.49 -31.93
C GLY A 36 -13.17 -2.01 -32.54
N ASN A 37 -13.03 -2.80 -33.61
CA ASN A 37 -14.15 -3.34 -34.39
C ASN A 37 -15.06 -4.28 -33.58
N ARG A 38 -14.56 -4.89 -32.50
CA ARG A 38 -15.37 -5.78 -31.64
C ARG A 38 -16.57 -5.07 -31.00
N TYR A 39 -16.52 -3.74 -30.87
CA TYR A 39 -17.56 -2.94 -30.22
C TYR A 39 -18.52 -2.25 -31.21
N SER A 40 -18.22 -2.29 -32.52
CA SER A 40 -19.05 -1.63 -33.54
C SER A 40 -20.25 -2.47 -33.99
N SER A 41 -20.36 -3.72 -33.57
CA SER A 41 -21.49 -4.57 -33.92
C SER A 41 -22.79 -4.04 -33.29
N LYS A 42 -23.88 -4.03 -34.08
CA LYS A 42 -25.19 -3.59 -33.57
C LYS A 42 -25.62 -4.42 -32.36
N GLY A 43 -25.40 -5.74 -32.39
CA GLY A 43 -25.72 -6.63 -31.26
C GLY A 43 -25.07 -6.19 -29.95
N TRP A 44 -23.77 -5.88 -29.97
CA TRP A 44 -23.07 -5.39 -28.79
C TRP A 44 -23.59 -4.02 -28.34
N GLN A 45 -23.84 -3.09 -29.27
CA GLN A 45 -24.40 -1.78 -28.94
C GLN A 45 -25.81 -1.86 -28.33
N HIS A 46 -26.65 -2.77 -28.83
CA HIS A 46 -27.97 -3.05 -28.26
C HIS A 46 -27.84 -3.68 -26.86
N GLN A 47 -26.93 -4.63 -26.67
CA GLN A 47 -26.65 -5.21 -25.36
C GLN A 47 -26.25 -4.14 -24.34
N GLN A 48 -25.34 -3.22 -24.69
CA GLN A 48 -24.98 -2.12 -23.81
C GLN A 48 -26.18 -1.22 -23.47
N LYS A 49 -27.04 -0.91 -24.45
CA LYS A 49 -28.26 -0.13 -24.19
C LYS A 49 -29.20 -0.83 -23.22
N ASN A 50 -29.33 -2.16 -23.34
CA ASN A 50 -30.17 -2.97 -22.46
C ASN A 50 -29.62 -3.03 -21.03
N ASN A 51 -28.30 -3.21 -20.88
CA ASN A 51 -27.65 -3.23 -19.56
C ASN A 51 -27.83 -1.90 -18.81
N TYR A 52 -27.91 -0.77 -19.52
CA TYR A 52 -28.10 0.56 -18.95
C TYR A 52 -29.45 1.17 -19.33
N ALA A 53 -30.52 0.35 -19.25
CA ALA A 53 -31.87 0.80 -19.53
C ALA A 53 -32.28 1.95 -18.59
N PRO A 54 -33.13 2.89 -19.06
CA PRO A 54 -33.63 3.96 -18.19
C PRO A 54 -34.34 3.42 -16.94
N GLY A 55 -33.95 3.91 -15.77
CA GLY A 55 -34.52 3.50 -14.47
C GLY A 55 -33.59 2.60 -13.65
N VAL A 56 -32.57 2.01 -14.28
CA VAL A 56 -31.53 1.23 -13.60
C VAL A 56 -30.62 2.14 -12.78
N LEU A 57 -30.24 1.68 -11.59
CA LEU A 57 -29.26 2.33 -10.73
C LEU A 57 -27.85 2.00 -11.17
N ILE A 58 -27.01 3.02 -11.22
CA ILE A 58 -25.66 2.90 -11.76
C ILE A 58 -24.70 3.58 -10.79
N ALA A 59 -23.68 2.85 -10.38
CA ALA A 59 -22.49 3.44 -9.76
C ALA A 59 -21.51 3.85 -10.87
N ALA A 60 -21.06 5.11 -10.82
CA ALA A 60 -20.07 5.64 -11.75
C ALA A 60 -18.88 6.22 -10.98
N SER A 61 -17.68 5.78 -11.34
CA SER A 61 -16.43 6.23 -10.71
C SER A 61 -15.43 6.63 -11.79
N GLY A 62 -14.79 7.79 -11.62
CA GLY A 62 -13.82 8.30 -12.59
C GLY A 62 -13.31 9.68 -12.22
N LEU A 63 -12.35 10.18 -13.00
CA LEU A 63 -11.81 11.52 -12.82
C LEU A 63 -12.82 12.58 -13.30
N VAL A 64 -13.12 13.55 -12.45
CA VAL A 64 -13.98 14.68 -12.82
C VAL A 64 -13.21 15.62 -13.74
N LYS A 65 -13.75 15.90 -14.93
CA LYS A 65 -13.21 16.86 -15.89
C LYS A 65 -14.28 17.86 -16.33
N LYS A 66 -13.85 19.09 -16.62
CA LYS A 66 -14.70 20.13 -17.20
C LYS A 66 -14.33 20.31 -18.67
N ASN A 67 -15.30 20.07 -19.54
CA ASN A 67 -15.18 20.28 -20.98
C ASN A 67 -16.12 21.40 -21.43
N GLN A 68 -16.09 21.75 -22.72
CA GLN A 68 -16.98 22.75 -23.33
C GLN A 68 -18.49 22.49 -23.12
N TYR A 69 -18.87 21.26 -22.79
CA TYR A 69 -20.26 20.83 -22.55
C TYR A 69 -20.62 20.69 -21.06
N GLY A 70 -19.72 21.10 -20.16
CA GLY A 70 -19.91 21.00 -18.71
C GLY A 70 -19.00 19.98 -18.03
N ILE A 71 -19.36 19.61 -16.81
CA ILE A 71 -18.64 18.64 -15.99
C ILE A 71 -19.00 17.23 -16.48
N THR A 72 -18.01 16.33 -16.55
CA THR A 72 -18.17 14.91 -16.92
C THR A 72 -17.18 14.07 -16.12
N LEU A 73 -17.36 12.75 -16.13
CA LEU A 73 -16.31 11.81 -15.75
C LEU A 73 -15.51 11.39 -16.98
N ASP A 74 -14.19 11.32 -16.83
CA ASP A 74 -13.27 10.82 -17.84
C ASP A 74 -13.08 9.31 -17.72
N ASN A 75 -13.31 8.60 -18.82
CA ASN A 75 -13.29 7.13 -18.94
C ASN A 75 -13.82 6.41 -17.68
N PRO A 76 -15.07 6.68 -17.25
CA PRO A 76 -15.57 6.18 -15.98
C PRO A 76 -15.74 4.65 -15.99
N GLU A 77 -15.48 4.04 -14.84
CA GLU A 77 -15.98 2.72 -14.51
C GLU A 77 -17.47 2.82 -14.17
N LEU A 78 -18.25 1.91 -14.75
CA LEU A 78 -19.70 1.90 -14.66
C LEU A 78 -20.15 0.52 -14.24
N GLU A 79 -21.00 0.48 -13.22
CA GLU A 79 -21.59 -0.74 -12.70
C GLU A 79 -23.08 -0.57 -12.46
N VAL A 80 -23.84 -1.57 -12.88
CA VAL A 80 -25.28 -1.64 -12.62
C VAL A 80 -25.46 -2.19 -11.22
N LEU A 81 -26.28 -1.51 -10.41
CA LEU A 81 -26.62 -1.94 -9.06
C LEU A 81 -27.98 -2.62 -9.06
N ASP A 82 -28.10 -3.71 -8.30
CA ASP A 82 -29.32 -4.50 -8.23
C ASP A 82 -30.42 -3.85 -7.36
N ASP A 83 -30.09 -2.91 -6.45
CA ASP A 83 -31.09 -2.30 -5.57
C ASP A 83 -30.79 -0.85 -5.10
N ALA A 84 -31.85 -0.07 -4.82
CA ALA A 84 -31.80 1.36 -4.46
C ALA A 84 -31.30 1.66 -3.04
N GLY A 85 -31.35 0.66 -2.16
CA GLY A 85 -30.92 0.74 -0.77
C GLY A 85 -29.87 -0.30 -0.38
N GLY A 86 -29.35 -1.06 -1.35
CA GLY A 86 -28.34 -2.09 -1.11
C GLY A 86 -26.96 -1.49 -0.86
N GLN A 87 -26.13 -2.21 -0.09
CA GLN A 87 -24.70 -1.94 -0.07
C GLN A 87 -24.15 -2.14 -1.49
N ILE A 88 -23.24 -1.29 -1.95
CA ILE A 88 -22.61 -1.43 -3.26
C ILE A 88 -21.76 -2.72 -3.25
N GLU A 89 -22.32 -3.83 -3.72
CA GLU A 89 -21.64 -5.13 -3.86
C GLU A 89 -20.65 -5.16 -5.05
N SER A 90 -20.03 -4.02 -5.36
CA SER A 90 -19.07 -3.90 -6.47
C SER A 90 -17.65 -4.17 -6.02
N MET A 91 -16.95 -5.12 -6.66
CA MET A 91 -15.51 -5.34 -6.44
C MET A 91 -14.62 -4.19 -6.95
N LYS A 92 -15.19 -3.13 -7.53
CA LYS A 92 -14.45 -2.04 -8.21
C LYS A 92 -14.82 -0.64 -7.73
N ILE A 93 -16.05 -0.43 -7.29
CA ILE A 93 -16.59 0.88 -6.96
C ILE A 93 -16.96 0.92 -5.48
N GLY A 94 -16.76 2.10 -4.85
CA GLY A 94 -17.18 2.34 -3.47
C GLY A 94 -16.32 1.66 -2.40
N ARG A 95 -15.14 1.15 -2.76
CA ARG A 95 -14.20 0.52 -1.81
C ARG A 95 -12.76 0.96 -2.04
N LEU A 96 -11.93 0.73 -1.03
CA LEU A 96 -10.49 0.87 -1.16
C LEU A 96 -9.95 -0.24 -2.07
N LEU A 97 -9.25 0.16 -3.13
CA LEU A 97 -8.67 -0.77 -4.09
C LEU A 97 -7.15 -0.74 -4.03
N PRO A 98 -6.50 -1.90 -4.09
CA PRO A 98 -5.05 -1.96 -4.20
C PRO A 98 -4.61 -1.49 -5.59
N VAL A 99 -3.47 -0.80 -5.60
CA VAL A 99 -2.75 -0.40 -6.80
C VAL A 99 -1.47 -1.23 -6.87
N TYR A 100 -1.39 -2.07 -7.89
CA TYR A 100 -0.21 -2.91 -8.14
C TYR A 100 0.62 -2.30 -9.28
N PRO A 101 1.96 -2.41 -9.22
CA PRO A 101 2.80 -2.23 -10.39
C PRO A 101 2.33 -3.16 -11.52
N LEU A 102 2.26 -2.64 -12.74
CA LEU A 102 1.77 -3.37 -13.90
C LEU A 102 2.87 -3.57 -14.92
N SER A 103 2.82 -4.71 -15.62
CA SER A 103 3.63 -4.97 -16.81
C SER A 103 2.80 -4.74 -18.08
N GLU A 104 3.47 -4.47 -19.19
CA GLU A 104 2.81 -4.26 -20.48
C GLU A 104 1.87 -5.44 -20.83
N GLY A 105 0.66 -5.13 -21.29
CA GLY A 105 -0.37 -6.13 -21.59
C GLY A 105 -1.14 -6.67 -20.38
N ILE A 106 -0.74 -6.35 -19.14
CA ILE A 106 -1.42 -6.80 -17.93
C ILE A 106 -2.20 -5.64 -17.29
N GLY A 107 -3.53 -5.73 -17.36
CA GLY A 107 -4.42 -4.75 -16.72
C GLY A 107 -4.55 -4.97 -15.20
N ALA A 108 -4.79 -3.89 -14.46
CA ALA A 108 -4.95 -3.93 -13.00
C ALA A 108 -6.02 -4.93 -12.53
N ASP A 109 -7.12 -5.07 -13.27
CA ASP A 109 -8.18 -6.03 -12.96
C ASP A 109 -7.72 -7.49 -13.00
N VAL A 110 -6.81 -7.82 -13.92
CA VAL A 110 -6.26 -9.18 -14.03
C VAL A 110 -5.44 -9.49 -12.78
N VAL A 111 -4.58 -8.56 -12.37
CA VAL A 111 -3.77 -8.70 -11.15
C VAL A 111 -4.67 -8.79 -9.91
N ARG A 112 -5.66 -7.91 -9.77
CA ARG A 112 -6.60 -7.95 -8.63
C ARG A 112 -7.32 -9.29 -8.54
N LYS A 113 -7.83 -9.81 -9.66
CA LYS A 113 -8.50 -11.13 -9.69
C LYS A 113 -7.55 -12.26 -9.29
N ALA A 114 -6.31 -12.23 -9.76
CA ALA A 114 -5.30 -13.22 -9.37
C ALA A 114 -5.00 -13.16 -7.86
N VAL A 115 -4.85 -11.95 -7.29
CA VAL A 115 -4.63 -11.78 -5.85
C VAL A 115 -5.84 -12.27 -5.06
N ILE A 116 -7.06 -11.92 -5.45
CA ILE A 116 -8.29 -12.42 -4.80
C ILE A 116 -8.33 -13.96 -4.82
N ALA A 117 -7.95 -14.59 -5.93
CA ALA A 117 -7.98 -16.04 -6.06
C ALA A 117 -6.99 -16.75 -5.12
N VAL A 118 -5.83 -16.14 -4.84
CA VAL A 118 -4.80 -16.73 -3.96
C VAL A 118 -4.94 -16.30 -2.50
N LEU A 119 -5.61 -15.18 -2.21
CA LEU A 119 -5.72 -14.62 -0.86
C LEU A 119 -6.21 -15.61 0.21
N PRO A 120 -7.15 -16.54 -0.05
CA PRO A 120 -7.54 -17.56 0.93
C PRO A 120 -6.39 -18.43 1.43
N ALA A 121 -5.30 -18.57 0.66
CA ALA A 121 -4.10 -19.29 1.08
C ALA A 121 -3.36 -18.59 2.24
N ALA A 122 -3.60 -17.31 2.50
CA ALA A 122 -3.04 -16.58 3.64
C ALA A 122 -3.45 -17.19 5.00
N LYS A 123 -4.53 -17.98 5.05
CA LYS A 123 -4.94 -18.74 6.24
C LYS A 123 -3.97 -19.86 6.61
N GLN A 124 -3.10 -20.27 5.67
CA GLN A 124 -2.09 -21.30 5.92
C GLN A 124 -0.80 -20.71 6.50
N LEU A 125 -0.67 -19.38 6.55
CA LEU A 125 0.48 -18.73 7.17
C LEU A 125 0.40 -18.92 8.69
N PRO A 126 1.41 -19.52 9.33
CA PRO A 126 1.43 -19.65 10.77
C PRO A 126 1.58 -18.27 11.42
N GLU A 127 0.88 -18.06 12.53
CA GLU A 127 1.13 -16.88 13.37
C GLU A 127 2.50 -17.02 14.02
N ALA A 128 3.38 -16.07 13.73
CA ALA A 128 4.79 -16.12 14.10
C ALA A 128 5.09 -15.31 15.37
N LEU A 129 4.19 -14.41 15.78
CA LEU A 129 4.29 -13.70 17.05
C LEU A 129 3.47 -14.40 18.14
N PRO A 130 4.04 -14.58 19.35
CA PRO A 130 3.26 -15.05 20.50
C PRO A 130 2.06 -14.15 20.80
N GLN A 131 0.99 -14.74 21.33
CA GLN A 131 -0.26 -14.04 21.61
C GLN A 131 -0.05 -12.87 22.61
N GLU A 132 0.90 -13.01 23.52
CA GLU A 132 1.28 -11.97 24.47
C GLU A 132 1.78 -10.71 23.77
N LEU A 133 2.61 -10.85 22.73
CA LEU A 133 3.11 -9.71 21.96
C LEU A 133 2.00 -9.05 21.14
N LEU A 134 1.11 -9.85 20.55
CA LEU A 134 -0.05 -9.32 19.83
C LEU A 134 -0.91 -8.45 20.73
N ASN A 135 -1.19 -8.94 21.95
CA ASN A 135 -1.99 -8.22 22.93
C ASN A 135 -1.28 -6.97 23.44
N GLN A 136 0.01 -7.08 23.79
CA GLN A 136 0.81 -5.98 24.31
C GLN A 136 0.91 -4.81 23.32
N TYR A 137 1.10 -5.10 22.03
CA TYR A 137 1.28 -4.10 20.99
C TYR A 137 0.01 -3.79 20.20
N GLN A 138 -1.13 -4.38 20.58
CA GLN A 138 -2.44 -4.23 19.92
C GLN A 138 -2.35 -4.51 18.42
N LEU A 139 -1.73 -5.64 18.06
CA LEU A 139 -1.52 -6.05 16.68
C LEU A 139 -2.58 -7.05 16.24
N ILE A 140 -3.08 -6.90 15.02
CA ILE A 140 -3.96 -7.89 14.39
C ILE A 140 -3.16 -9.13 13.98
N GLY A 141 -3.83 -10.28 13.83
CA GLY A 141 -3.19 -11.52 13.36
C GLY A 141 -2.64 -11.41 11.93
N LEU A 142 -1.59 -12.19 11.63
CA LEU A 142 -0.87 -12.12 10.34
C LEU A 142 -1.80 -12.31 9.14
N THR A 143 -2.67 -13.32 9.16
CA THR A 143 -3.64 -13.57 8.07
C THR A 143 -4.51 -12.34 7.80
N HIS A 144 -5.01 -11.67 8.84
CA HIS A 144 -5.86 -10.48 8.68
C HIS A 144 -5.06 -9.29 8.15
N ALA A 145 -3.78 -9.16 8.54
CA ALA A 145 -2.91 -8.13 8.00
C ALA A 145 -2.66 -8.33 6.50
N ILE A 146 -2.43 -9.56 6.05
CA ILE A 146 -2.28 -9.87 4.62
C ILE A 146 -3.58 -9.64 3.85
N GLU A 147 -4.73 -10.03 4.40
CA GLU A 147 -6.03 -9.78 3.75
C GLU A 147 -6.30 -8.26 3.62
N ASN A 148 -6.13 -7.52 4.70
CA ASN A 148 -6.45 -6.10 4.77
C ASN A 148 -5.42 -5.17 4.11
N ILE A 149 -4.16 -5.59 3.92
CA ILE A 149 -3.22 -4.78 3.12
C ILE A 149 -3.61 -4.79 1.64
N HIS A 150 -4.27 -5.86 1.18
CA HIS A 150 -4.72 -6.00 -0.20
C HIS A 150 -6.16 -5.49 -0.43
N PHE A 151 -7.11 -5.90 0.41
CA PHE A 151 -8.53 -5.56 0.25
C PHE A 151 -9.16 -5.17 1.60
N PRO A 152 -8.76 -4.01 2.17
CA PRO A 152 -9.32 -3.56 3.43
C PRO A 152 -10.78 -3.13 3.26
N PRO A 153 -11.65 -3.41 4.25
CA PRO A 153 -13.02 -2.88 4.25
C PRO A 153 -13.03 -1.35 4.43
N ASP A 154 -12.09 -0.80 5.20
CA ASP A 154 -11.98 0.61 5.51
C ASP A 154 -10.52 1.05 5.80
N ARG A 155 -10.33 2.33 6.06
CA ARG A 155 -9.00 2.91 6.29
C ARG A 155 -8.38 2.45 7.60
N ASP A 156 -9.19 2.10 8.61
CA ASP A 156 -8.70 1.71 9.92
C ASP A 156 -8.14 0.29 9.87
N CYS A 157 -8.83 -0.63 9.18
CA CYS A 157 -8.32 -1.97 8.89
C CYS A 157 -7.02 -1.92 8.06
N LEU A 158 -6.94 -1.03 7.07
CA LEU A 158 -5.69 -0.83 6.30
C LEU A 158 -4.54 -0.33 7.19
N SER A 159 -4.83 0.63 8.08
CA SER A 159 -3.85 1.17 9.02
C SER A 159 -3.34 0.09 9.98
N ALA A 160 -4.24 -0.72 10.53
CA ALA A 160 -3.90 -1.84 11.41
C ALA A 160 -3.05 -2.90 10.70
N ALA A 161 -3.41 -3.25 9.45
CA ALA A 161 -2.64 -4.17 8.62
C ALA A 161 -1.23 -3.66 8.34
N ARG A 162 -1.11 -2.39 7.95
CA ARG A 162 0.18 -1.76 7.73
C ARG A 162 1.02 -1.73 8.99
N ARG A 163 0.43 -1.35 10.14
CA ARG A 163 1.11 -1.37 11.45
C ARG A 163 1.64 -2.75 11.77
N ARG A 164 0.84 -3.81 11.57
CA ARG A 164 1.26 -5.19 11.80
C ARG A 164 2.46 -5.58 10.93
N LEU A 165 2.38 -5.36 9.62
CA LEU A 165 3.45 -5.78 8.70
C LEU A 165 4.74 -4.98 8.89
N VAL A 166 4.63 -3.68 9.18
CA VAL A 166 5.79 -2.84 9.52
C VAL A 166 6.42 -3.29 10.85
N PHE A 167 5.59 -3.62 11.84
CA PHE A 167 6.09 -4.17 13.10
C PHE A 167 6.88 -5.47 12.86
N ASP A 168 6.32 -6.41 12.09
CA ASP A 168 6.98 -7.68 11.78
C ASP A 168 8.35 -7.44 11.12
N GLU A 169 8.43 -6.54 10.12
CA GLU A 169 9.69 -6.20 9.45
C GLU A 169 10.76 -5.68 10.42
N PHE A 170 10.41 -4.70 11.26
CA PHE A 170 11.35 -4.15 12.25
C PHE A 170 11.69 -5.17 13.34
N PHE A 171 10.72 -5.96 13.78
CA PHE A 171 10.90 -6.98 14.81
C PHE A 171 11.90 -8.03 14.35
N TYR A 172 11.74 -8.58 13.15
CA TYR A 172 12.66 -9.57 12.61
C TYR A 172 14.04 -9.00 12.31
N LEU A 173 14.12 -7.75 11.83
CA LEU A 173 15.39 -7.07 11.65
C LEU A 173 16.13 -6.94 12.99
N GLN A 174 15.45 -6.44 14.03
CA GLN A 174 16.05 -6.28 15.36
C GLN A 174 16.42 -7.62 15.99
N LEU A 175 15.56 -8.64 15.86
CA LEU A 175 15.84 -9.98 16.38
C LEU A 175 17.07 -10.59 15.70
N GLY A 176 17.23 -10.42 14.39
CA GLY A 176 18.41 -10.85 13.65
C GLY A 176 19.69 -10.15 14.12
N LEU A 177 19.64 -8.82 14.31
CA LEU A 177 20.77 -8.05 14.84
C LEU A 177 21.15 -8.46 16.27
N LEU A 178 20.17 -8.66 17.14
CA LEU A 178 20.38 -9.10 18.53
C LEU A 178 20.97 -10.52 18.58
N THR A 179 20.45 -11.43 17.75
CA THR A 179 20.97 -12.80 17.64
C THR A 179 22.42 -12.79 17.19
N ARG A 180 22.76 -11.99 16.17
CA ARG A 180 24.14 -11.83 15.71
C ARG A 180 25.04 -11.26 16.80
N ARG A 181 24.58 -10.23 17.52
CA ARG A 181 25.33 -9.63 18.63
C ARG A 181 25.56 -10.64 19.75
N GLN A 182 24.57 -11.46 20.09
CA GLN A 182 24.70 -12.49 21.10
C GLN A 182 25.71 -13.57 20.70
N GLN A 183 25.68 -14.02 19.44
CA GLN A 183 26.64 -15.00 18.91
C GLN A 183 28.07 -14.46 18.94
N GLN A 184 28.28 -13.19 18.53
CA GLN A 184 29.59 -12.55 18.60
C GLN A 184 30.13 -12.50 20.04
N LYS A 185 29.29 -12.09 21.00
CA LYS A 185 29.68 -12.07 22.42
C LYS A 185 30.07 -13.44 22.98
N GLN A 186 29.50 -14.53 22.46
CA GLN A 186 29.81 -15.88 22.93
C GLN A 186 31.10 -16.45 22.32
N VAL A 187 31.47 -16.02 21.12
CA VAL A 187 32.61 -16.56 20.35
C VAL A 187 33.87 -15.72 20.53
N GLU A 188 33.74 -14.39 20.64
CA GLU A 188 34.86 -13.47 20.68
C GLU A 188 35.19 -13.07 22.13
N THR A 189 36.24 -13.66 22.70
CA THR A 189 36.91 -13.09 23.87
C THR A 189 37.73 -11.89 23.41
N SER A 190 37.26 -10.67 23.70
CA SER A 190 38.03 -9.47 23.39
C SER A 190 39.15 -9.29 24.42
N ALA A 191 40.31 -8.81 23.97
CA ALA A 191 41.38 -8.44 24.88
C ALA A 191 40.94 -7.19 25.65
N VAL A 192 40.79 -7.29 26.97
CA VAL A 192 40.51 -6.14 27.83
C VAL A 192 41.69 -5.18 27.73
N LEU A 193 41.47 -4.02 27.12
CA LEU A 193 42.45 -2.96 27.08
C LEU A 193 42.18 -2.06 28.28
N ALA A 194 43.12 -2.02 29.22
CA ALA A 194 43.08 -1.14 30.38
C ALA A 194 43.96 0.09 30.13
N PRO A 195 43.47 1.14 29.45
CA PRO A 195 44.26 2.34 29.21
C PRO A 195 44.60 3.01 30.54
N THR A 196 45.90 3.21 30.79
CA THR A 196 46.44 3.82 32.01
C THR A 196 46.36 5.36 32.03
N GLY A 197 45.71 5.98 31.04
CA GLY A 197 45.42 7.42 30.97
C GLY A 197 46.59 8.31 30.53
N LYS A 198 47.85 7.95 30.85
CA LYS A 198 49.01 8.84 30.68
C LYS A 198 49.20 9.41 29.26
N LEU A 199 49.16 8.57 28.23
CA LEU A 199 49.33 9.02 26.83
C LEU A 199 48.15 9.88 26.36
N ILE A 200 46.95 9.64 26.91
CA ILE A 200 45.75 10.40 26.58
C ILE A 200 45.83 11.81 27.18
N ASP A 201 46.31 11.92 28.42
CA ASP A 201 46.52 13.21 29.09
C ASP A 201 47.60 14.05 28.38
N GLU A 202 48.72 13.42 28.00
CA GLU A 202 49.76 14.07 27.19
C GLU A 202 49.22 14.56 25.84
N PHE A 203 48.37 13.76 25.18
CA PHE A 203 47.71 14.16 23.94
C PHE A 203 46.79 15.36 24.12
N TYR A 204 45.98 15.39 25.18
CA TYR A 204 45.10 16.53 25.46
C TYR A 204 45.87 17.83 25.70
N GLN A 205 47.06 17.77 26.31
CA GLN A 205 47.89 18.95 26.53
C GLN A 205 48.53 19.50 25.24
N MET A 206 48.69 18.68 24.20
CA MET A 206 49.23 19.13 22.90
C MET A 206 48.20 19.85 22.02
N LEU A 207 46.90 19.71 22.30
CA LEU A 207 45.86 20.29 21.47
C LEU A 207 45.76 21.80 21.69
N PRO A 208 45.70 22.63 20.63
CA PRO A 208 45.55 24.09 20.76
C PRO A 208 44.13 24.52 21.11
N PHE A 209 43.26 23.58 21.51
CA PHE A 209 41.86 23.80 21.86
C PHE A 209 41.41 22.79 22.91
N GLN A 210 40.35 23.13 23.64
CA GLN A 210 39.68 22.19 24.54
C GLN A 210 38.67 21.35 23.75
N LEU A 211 38.61 20.06 24.07
CA LEU A 211 37.56 19.20 23.54
C LEU A 211 36.19 19.72 23.97
N THR A 212 35.24 19.65 23.05
CA THR A 212 33.83 19.89 23.36
C THR A 212 33.31 18.81 24.31
N ASN A 213 32.24 19.12 25.05
CA ASN A 213 31.57 18.16 25.92
C ASN A 213 31.16 16.87 25.16
N ALA A 214 30.77 17.00 23.89
CA ALA A 214 30.42 15.85 23.05
C ALA A 214 31.64 14.96 22.74
N GLN A 215 32.79 15.57 22.42
CA GLN A 215 34.04 14.84 22.15
C GLN A 215 34.55 14.13 23.42
N GLN A 216 34.53 14.82 24.57
CA GLN A 216 34.92 14.21 25.86
C GLN A 216 34.06 13.00 26.19
N ARG A 217 32.73 13.12 26.04
CA ARG A 217 31.78 12.02 26.25
C ARG A 217 32.07 10.84 25.33
N VAL A 218 32.29 11.07 24.03
CA VAL A 218 32.57 9.99 23.07
C VAL A 218 33.89 9.28 23.39
N VAL A 219 34.94 10.01 23.79
CA VAL A 219 36.20 9.37 24.20
C VAL A 219 35.99 8.51 25.44
N GLN A 220 35.26 8.99 26.44
CA GLN A 220 34.96 8.21 27.64
C GLN A 220 34.15 6.95 27.32
N GLU A 221 33.17 7.05 26.42
CA GLU A 221 32.39 5.91 25.93
C GLU A 221 33.26 4.88 25.21
N ILE A 222 34.21 5.31 24.36
CA ILE A 222 35.18 4.41 23.70
C ILE A 222 36.06 3.71 24.73
N LEU A 223 36.63 4.45 25.70
CA LEU A 223 37.49 3.86 26.73
C LEU A 223 36.74 2.85 27.59
N GLN A 224 35.47 3.14 27.91
CA GLN A 224 34.61 2.23 28.66
C GLN A 224 34.30 0.94 27.87
N ASP A 225 34.04 1.07 26.57
CA ASP A 225 33.80 -0.08 25.70
C ASP A 225 35.08 -0.94 25.52
N LEU A 226 36.26 -0.32 25.41
CA LEU A 226 37.55 -1.03 25.31
C LEU A 226 37.97 -1.74 26.61
N TYR A 227 37.48 -1.27 27.75
CA TYR A 227 37.66 -1.93 29.05
C TYR A 227 36.72 -3.13 29.24
N SER A 228 35.68 -3.25 28.42
CA SER A 228 34.73 -4.36 28.47
C SER A 228 35.36 -5.65 27.92
N PRO A 229 34.98 -6.83 28.44
CA PRO A 229 35.34 -8.11 27.80
C PRO A 229 34.60 -8.35 26.47
N GLU A 230 33.59 -7.53 26.15
CA GLU A 230 32.82 -7.61 24.91
C GLU A 230 33.46 -6.75 23.80
N PRO A 231 33.45 -7.21 22.53
CA PRO A 231 33.93 -6.42 21.40
C PRO A 231 33.21 -5.07 21.25
N MET A 232 33.98 -3.98 21.08
CA MET A 232 33.44 -2.64 20.81
C MET A 232 32.99 -2.51 19.35
N ASN A 233 31.67 -2.47 19.13
CA ASN A 233 31.03 -2.21 17.83
C ASN A 233 30.33 -0.85 17.83
N ARG A 234 31.10 0.22 18.04
CA ARG A 234 30.62 1.61 18.09
C ARG A 234 30.81 2.30 16.75
N LEU A 235 29.77 3.01 16.30
CA LEU A 235 29.89 4.00 15.23
C LEU A 235 30.16 5.37 15.87
N VAL A 236 31.24 6.03 15.44
CA VAL A 236 31.69 7.35 15.92
C VAL A 236 31.42 8.40 14.85
#